data_AF-A0A2H3L3V0-F1
#
_entry.id   AF-A0A2H3L3V0-F1
#
_cell.length_a   1.000
_cell.length_b   1.000
_cell.length_c   1.000
_cell.angle_alpha   90.00
_cell.angle_beta   90.00
_cell.angle_gamma   90.00
#
_symmetry.space_group_name_H-M   'P 1'
#
loop_
_entity.id
_entity.type
_entity.pdbx_description
1 polymer ?
#
loop_
_entity_poly.entity_id
_entity_poly.type
_entity_poly.pdbx_seq_one_letter_code
_entity_poly.pdbx_strand_id
1 'polypeptide(L)'
;MRLLRFTGFSLLEYLRSGRVAIEIIAALLIYAIFLRRPMDVTYFFNVVGIFTPLLTLYTMAIVISLGDRPQGYVVVSRGIGRATFLLGLFFTAWTLVAGTYGLISVIVALFNPPTELDLLNWLLGTLPLLLNIGLLAALMLLLSPLVLPTGWRLFILSLIALAFSGNFIGGQLLNALPEAVRALLRALQALLGGPLVPAFYGFQLAVTRDYSSATALANLFAQASLLISLLGLAIYAFARRDLIFSTQ
;
A
#
# COMPACT_ATOMS: atom_id res chain seq x y z
N MET A 1 0.53 -7.50 23.25
CA MET A 1 1.96 -7.23 23.56
C MET A 1 2.96 -7.90 22.60
N ARG A 2 2.79 -9.19 22.22
CA ARG A 2 3.74 -9.87 21.32
C ARG A 2 3.86 -9.21 19.93
N LEU A 3 2.73 -8.77 19.35
CA LEU A 3 2.71 -8.03 18.08
C LEU A 3 3.55 -6.75 18.13
N LEU A 4 3.25 -5.84 19.05
CA LEU A 4 3.97 -4.57 19.19
C LEU A 4 5.47 -4.76 19.43
N ARG A 5 5.85 -5.76 20.26
CA ARG A 5 7.26 -6.09 20.49
C ARG A 5 7.95 -6.56 19.21
N PHE A 6 7.28 -7.40 18.42
CA PHE A 6 7.82 -7.88 17.15
C PHE A 6 7.90 -6.78 16.08
N THR A 7 6.87 -5.93 15.98
CA THR A 7 6.90 -4.74 15.11
C THR A 7 8.04 -3.81 15.50
N GLY A 8 8.22 -3.54 16.80
CA GLY A 8 9.31 -2.70 17.31
C GLY A 8 10.69 -3.31 17.04
N PHE A 9 10.84 -4.62 17.24
CA PHE A 9 12.07 -5.34 16.89
C PHE A 9 12.39 -5.24 15.39
N SER A 10 11.40 -5.49 14.53
CA SER A 10 11.57 -5.44 13.08
C SER A 10 11.85 -4.02 12.58
N LEU A 11 11.24 -3.00 13.20
CA LEU A 11 11.56 -1.59 12.96
C LEU A 11 13.01 -1.28 13.33
N LEU A 12 13.47 -1.70 14.51
CA LEU A 12 14.86 -1.49 14.94
C LEU A 12 15.85 -2.21 14.03
N GLU A 13 15.55 -3.43 13.58
CA GLU A 13 16.38 -4.14 12.60
C GLU A 13 16.43 -3.38 11.27
N TYR A 14 15.29 -2.87 10.80
CA TYR A 14 15.21 -2.05 9.59
C TYR A 14 16.04 -0.78 9.72
N LEU A 15 15.92 -0.05 10.84
CA LEU A 15 16.70 1.17 11.10
C LEU A 15 18.21 0.87 11.16
N ARG A 16 18.60 -0.22 11.82
CA ARG A 16 20.01 -0.65 11.91
C ARG A 16 20.59 -1.05 10.56
N SER A 17 19.76 -1.50 9.61
CA SER A 17 20.21 -1.85 8.26
C SER A 17 20.64 -0.64 7.42
N GLY A 18 20.41 0.59 7.90
CA GLY A 18 20.74 1.83 7.17
C GLY A 18 19.84 2.10 5.97
N ARG A 19 18.94 1.18 5.59
CA ARG A 19 18.03 1.31 4.43
C ARG A 19 17.05 2.48 4.58
N VAL A 20 16.73 2.88 5.80
CA VAL A 20 15.93 4.08 6.08
C VAL A 20 16.56 5.35 5.52
N ALA A 21 17.90 5.41 5.39
CA ALA A 21 18.58 6.55 4.78
C ALA A 21 18.14 6.75 3.32
N ILE A 22 17.87 5.66 2.59
CA ILE A 22 17.39 5.73 1.20
C ILE A 22 15.99 6.38 1.17
N GLU A 23 15.10 6.01 2.09
CA GLU A 23 13.76 6.59 2.17
C GLU A 23 13.81 8.08 2.56
N ILE A 24 14.70 8.46 3.48
CA ILE A 24 14.93 9.84 3.87
C ILE A 24 15.49 10.65 2.69
N ILE A 25 16.50 10.13 1.98
CA ILE A 25 17.06 10.79 0.80
C ILE A 25 15.98 10.96 -0.28
N ALA A 26 15.17 9.92 -0.53
CA ALA A 26 14.06 9.99 -1.47
C ALA A 26 13.04 11.06 -1.06
N ALA A 27 12.67 11.14 0.21
CA ALA A 27 11.78 12.17 0.75
C ALA A 27 12.34 13.58 0.55
N LEU A 28 13.63 13.79 0.84
CA LEU A 28 14.32 15.06 0.63
C LEU A 28 14.39 15.44 -0.85
N LEU A 29 14.64 14.48 -1.75
CA LEU A 29 14.65 14.71 -3.20
C LEU A 29 13.27 15.10 -3.71
N ILE A 30 12.21 14.41 -3.28
CA ILE A 30 10.83 14.75 -3.63
C ILE A 30 10.50 16.16 -3.16
N TYR A 31 10.87 16.50 -1.93
CA TYR A 31 10.70 17.85 -1.42
C TYR A 31 11.45 18.88 -2.28
N ALA A 32 12.74 18.65 -2.55
CA ALA A 32 13.59 19.60 -3.28
C ALA A 32 13.15 19.82 -4.73
N ILE A 33 12.68 18.77 -5.41
CA ILE A 33 12.27 18.80 -6.82
C ILE A 33 10.84 19.32 -6.97
N PHE A 34 9.89 18.80 -6.18
CA PHE A 34 8.46 19.03 -6.42
C PHE A 34 7.82 20.00 -5.44
N LEU A 35 8.23 20.03 -4.16
CA LEU A 35 7.49 20.72 -3.09
C LEU A 35 8.21 21.98 -2.56
N ARG A 36 9.33 22.37 -3.16
CA ARG A 36 10.12 23.55 -2.77
C ARG A 36 9.46 24.87 -3.14
N ARG A 37 8.62 24.89 -4.19
CA ARG A 37 7.95 26.11 -4.68
C ARG A 37 6.55 26.23 -4.07
N PRO A 38 6.05 27.45 -3.83
CA PRO A 38 4.67 27.65 -3.38
C PRO A 38 3.70 26.86 -4.25
N MET A 39 2.82 26.12 -3.62
CA MET A 39 1.97 25.13 -4.27
C MET A 39 0.59 25.11 -3.64
N ASP A 40 -0.37 24.67 -4.45
CA ASP A 40 -1.71 24.38 -3.97
C ASP A 40 -1.77 23.03 -3.25
N VAL A 41 -2.77 22.88 -2.38
CA VAL A 41 -3.09 21.69 -1.60
C VAL A 41 -3.29 20.46 -2.50
N THR A 42 -4.02 20.63 -3.60
CA THR A 42 -4.27 19.56 -4.57
C THR A 42 -2.97 19.07 -5.21
N TYR A 43 -2.03 19.98 -5.49
CA TYR A 43 -0.72 19.60 -6.01
C TYR A 43 0.10 18.81 -4.98
N PHE A 44 0.12 19.24 -3.71
CA PHE A 44 0.78 18.51 -2.63
C PHE A 44 0.28 17.07 -2.51
N PHE A 45 -1.04 16.86 -2.41
CA PHE A 45 -1.62 15.52 -2.27
C PHE A 45 -1.44 14.65 -3.52
N ASN A 46 -1.38 15.24 -4.72
CA ASN A 46 -1.03 14.48 -5.93
C ASN A 46 0.41 13.97 -5.90
N VAL A 47 1.38 14.83 -5.60
CA VAL A 47 2.80 14.45 -5.54
C VAL A 47 3.00 13.38 -4.46
N VAL A 48 2.49 13.63 -3.25
CA VAL A 48 2.67 12.71 -2.13
C VAL A 48 1.86 11.42 -2.32
N GLY A 49 0.68 11.50 -2.92
CA GLY A 49 -0.15 10.34 -3.22
C GLY A 49 0.38 9.46 -4.36
N ILE A 50 1.29 9.95 -5.21
CA ILE A 50 2.06 9.13 -6.16
C ILE A 50 3.32 8.57 -5.49
N PHE A 51 4.02 9.40 -4.71
CA PHE A 51 5.23 9.01 -4.01
C PHE A 51 4.99 7.87 -3.00
N THR A 52 3.92 7.96 -2.20
CA THR A 52 3.68 7.01 -1.11
C THR A 52 3.37 5.58 -1.58
N PRO A 53 2.61 5.32 -2.67
CA PRO A 53 2.52 3.99 -3.26
C PRO A 53 3.86 3.43 -3.72
N LEU A 54 4.68 4.24 -4.40
CA LEU A 54 6.01 3.79 -4.87
C LEU A 54 6.92 3.44 -3.69
N LEU A 55 6.92 4.28 -2.65
CA LEU A 55 7.63 4.01 -1.42
C LEU A 55 7.11 2.74 -0.73
N THR A 56 5.80 2.52 -0.72
CA THR A 56 5.18 1.31 -0.16
C THR A 56 5.65 0.05 -0.87
N LEU A 57 5.70 0.05 -2.21
CA LEU A 57 6.22 -1.08 -2.98
C LEU A 57 7.67 -1.40 -2.61
N TYR A 58 8.52 -0.38 -2.54
CA TYR A 58 9.92 -0.49 -2.16
C TYR A 58 10.10 -1.02 -0.73
N THR A 59 9.48 -0.36 0.26
CA THR A 59 9.59 -0.72 1.68
C THR A 59 9.02 -2.11 1.94
N MET A 60 7.88 -2.47 1.32
CA MET A 60 7.31 -3.81 1.44
C MET A 60 8.22 -4.88 0.86
N ALA A 61 8.79 -4.67 -0.34
CA ALA A 61 9.72 -5.63 -0.94
C ALA A 61 10.89 -5.92 -0.01
N ILE A 62 11.41 -4.87 0.64
CA ILE A 62 12.48 -5.02 1.61
C ILE A 62 12.01 -5.74 2.87
N VAL A 63 10.92 -5.32 3.49
CA VAL A 63 10.42 -5.90 4.75
C VAL A 63 10.07 -7.39 4.55
N ILE A 64 9.48 -7.74 3.41
CA ILE A 64 9.24 -9.14 3.02
C ILE A 64 10.56 -9.90 2.91
N SER A 65 11.58 -9.32 2.26
CA SER A 65 12.91 -9.96 2.14
C SER A 65 13.60 -10.20 3.48
N LEU A 66 13.34 -9.35 4.49
CA LEU A 66 13.81 -9.57 5.85
C LEU A 66 13.06 -10.73 6.52
N GLY A 67 11.73 -10.79 6.31
CA GLY A 67 10.88 -11.87 6.81
C GLY A 67 11.16 -13.24 6.19
N ASP A 68 11.62 -13.28 4.94
CA ASP A 68 11.93 -14.50 4.17
C ASP A 68 13.28 -15.16 4.54
N ARG A 69 14.03 -14.55 5.47
CA ARG A 69 15.29 -15.13 5.94
C ARG A 69 15.05 -16.40 6.75
N PRO A 70 15.99 -17.38 6.74
CA PRO A 70 15.92 -18.58 7.59
C PRO A 70 15.66 -18.28 9.07
N GLN A 71 16.22 -17.17 9.56
CA GLN A 71 16.04 -16.69 10.93
C GLN A 71 14.58 -16.32 11.24
N GLY A 72 13.83 -15.79 10.26
CA GLY A 72 12.41 -15.46 10.40
C GLY A 72 11.55 -16.71 10.65
N TYR A 73 11.87 -17.82 9.99
CA TYR A 73 11.18 -19.10 10.19
C TYR A 73 11.38 -19.68 11.61
N VAL A 74 12.53 -19.43 12.24
CA VAL A 74 12.78 -19.80 13.64
C VAL A 74 11.89 -19.00 14.59
N VAL A 75 11.70 -17.70 14.31
CA VAL A 75 10.83 -16.82 15.10
C VAL A 75 9.35 -17.22 14.97
N VAL A 76 8.92 -17.59 13.76
CA VAL A 76 7.55 -18.09 13.50
C VAL A 76 7.28 -19.39 14.26
N SER A 77 8.25 -20.31 14.27
CA SER A 77 8.09 -21.65 14.86
C SER A 77 8.19 -21.68 16.39
N ARG A 78 8.87 -20.70 17.03
CA ARG A 78 9.21 -20.79 18.45
C ARG A 78 8.54 -19.79 19.41
N GLY A 79 7.67 -18.86 18.97
CA GLY A 79 6.98 -18.04 20.00
C GLY A 79 5.99 -16.95 19.60
N ILE A 80 5.99 -16.48 18.35
CA ILE A 80 5.20 -15.31 17.95
C ILE A 80 3.87 -15.69 17.28
N GLY A 81 3.84 -16.83 16.57
CA GLY A 81 2.69 -17.32 15.82
C GLY A 81 2.59 -16.68 14.43
N ARG A 82 1.99 -17.41 13.48
CA ARG A 82 1.94 -17.03 12.04
C ARG A 82 1.25 -15.69 11.80
N ALA A 83 0.09 -15.47 12.43
CA ALA A 83 -0.67 -14.22 12.28
C ALA A 83 0.09 -13.01 12.82
N THR A 84 0.67 -13.13 14.01
CA THR A 84 1.45 -12.04 14.65
C THR A 84 2.71 -11.70 13.85
N PHE A 85 3.35 -12.69 13.25
CA PHE A 85 4.51 -12.47 12.37
C PHE A 85 4.11 -11.65 11.13
N LEU A 86 3.08 -12.09 10.42
CA LEU A 86 2.60 -11.44 9.21
C LEU A 86 2.09 -10.01 9.49
N LEU A 87 1.29 -9.84 10.54
CA LEU A 87 0.84 -8.51 10.98
C LEU A 87 2.00 -7.63 11.44
N GLY A 88 3.03 -8.21 12.07
CA GLY A 88 4.21 -7.47 12.46
C GLY A 88 4.95 -6.86 11.28
N LEU A 89 5.19 -7.66 10.23
CA LEU A 89 5.80 -7.18 8.98
C LEU A 89 4.93 -6.09 8.32
N PHE A 90 3.61 -6.30 8.29
CA PHE A 90 2.66 -5.30 7.80
C PHE A 90 2.79 -3.97 8.55
N PHE A 91 2.69 -3.98 9.88
CA PHE A 91 2.77 -2.78 10.69
C PHE A 91 4.14 -2.12 10.61
N THR A 92 5.22 -2.89 10.51
CA THR A 92 6.57 -2.34 10.32
C THR A 92 6.67 -1.53 9.03
N ALA A 93 6.26 -2.11 7.90
CA ALA A 93 6.28 -1.40 6.62
C ALA A 93 5.33 -0.20 6.61
N TRP A 94 4.10 -0.38 7.12
CA TRP A 94 3.11 0.70 7.21
C TRP A 94 3.62 1.87 8.06
N THR A 95 4.24 1.61 9.21
CA THR A 95 4.82 2.65 10.08
C THR A 95 6.00 3.36 9.42
N LEU A 96 6.85 2.66 8.66
CA LEU A 96 7.97 3.29 7.94
C LEU A 96 7.45 4.26 6.87
N VAL A 97 6.52 3.81 6.03
CA VAL A 97 5.94 4.66 4.96
C VAL A 97 5.16 5.83 5.57
N ALA A 98 4.36 5.59 6.61
CA ALA A 98 3.63 6.64 7.32
C ALA A 98 4.59 7.64 7.99
N GLY A 99 5.71 7.16 8.53
CA GLY A 99 6.77 8.00 9.10
C GLY A 99 7.43 8.89 8.05
N THR A 100 7.78 8.33 6.89
CA THR A 100 8.35 9.09 5.77
C THR A 100 7.36 10.11 5.20
N TYR A 101 6.08 9.75 5.07
CA TYR A 101 4.99 10.69 4.75
C TYR A 101 4.90 11.82 5.78
N GLY A 102 4.93 11.49 7.07
CA GLY A 102 4.90 12.46 8.16
C GLY A 102 6.11 13.41 8.12
N LEU A 103 7.30 12.89 7.83
CA LEU A 103 8.51 13.68 7.67
C LEU A 103 8.39 14.68 6.50
N ILE A 104 7.90 14.24 5.34
CA ILE A 104 7.65 15.15 4.20
C ILE A 104 6.63 16.21 4.59
N SER A 105 5.55 15.80 5.27
CA SER A 105 4.49 16.71 5.72
C SER A 105 5.04 17.79 6.67
N VAL A 106 5.89 17.41 7.62
CA VAL A 106 6.54 18.34 8.55
C VAL A 106 7.50 19.29 7.82
N ILE A 107 8.33 18.78 6.90
CA ILE A 107 9.23 19.63 6.12
C ILE A 107 8.43 20.66 5.31
N VAL A 108 7.35 20.24 4.65
CA VAL A 108 6.48 21.14 3.90
C VAL A 108 5.82 22.17 4.81
N ALA A 109 5.28 21.76 5.97
CA ALA A 109 4.67 22.67 6.93
C ALA A 109 5.64 23.76 7.41
N LEU A 110 6.90 23.41 7.62
CA LEU A 110 7.91 24.32 8.18
C LEU A 110 8.49 25.29 7.14
N PHE A 111 8.72 24.82 5.91
CA PHE A 111 9.47 25.59 4.92
C PHE A 111 8.61 26.18 3.80
N ASN A 112 7.48 25.57 3.48
CA ASN A 112 6.63 25.99 2.37
C ASN A 112 5.18 25.49 2.55
N PRO A 113 4.45 26.01 3.56
CA PRO A 113 3.10 25.55 3.87
C PRO A 113 2.14 25.89 2.71
N PRO A 114 1.25 24.97 2.29
CA PRO A 114 0.26 25.27 1.28
C PRO A 114 -0.77 26.26 1.83
N THR A 115 -1.15 27.25 1.03
CA THR A 115 -1.90 28.45 1.49
C THR A 115 -3.31 28.19 2.01
N GLU A 116 -3.93 27.06 1.67
CA GLU A 116 -5.31 26.73 2.04
C GLU A 116 -5.41 25.51 3.00
N LEU A 117 -4.28 25.08 3.58
CA LEU A 117 -4.21 23.80 4.27
C LEU A 117 -4.25 23.97 5.80
N ASP A 118 -5.47 23.94 6.33
CA ASP A 118 -5.71 23.83 7.77
C ASP A 118 -5.36 22.45 8.30
N LEU A 119 -5.02 22.36 9.60
CA LEU A 119 -4.65 21.10 10.26
C LEU A 119 -5.73 20.01 10.14
N LEU A 120 -7.02 20.41 10.20
CA LEU A 120 -8.13 19.48 10.01
C LEU A 120 -8.16 18.92 8.58
N ASN A 121 -7.99 19.79 7.57
CA ASN A 121 -7.96 19.38 6.17
C ASN A 121 -6.75 18.50 5.87
N TRP A 122 -5.63 18.72 6.57
CA TRP A 122 -4.48 17.83 6.52
C TRP A 122 -4.83 16.44 7.03
N LEU A 123 -5.45 16.35 8.21
CA LEU A 123 -5.82 15.08 8.81
C LEU A 123 -6.81 14.31 7.92
N LEU A 124 -7.82 15.00 7.41
CA LEU A 124 -8.85 14.42 6.53
C LEU A 124 -8.28 13.91 5.20
N GLY A 125 -7.29 14.60 4.61
CA GLY A 125 -6.61 14.12 3.40
C GLY A 125 -5.58 13.02 3.65
N THR A 126 -4.96 13.04 4.84
CA THR A 126 -3.99 12.01 5.24
C THR A 126 -4.65 10.65 5.45
N LEU A 127 -5.85 10.62 6.03
CA LEU A 127 -6.53 9.38 6.38
C LEU A 127 -6.77 8.44 5.19
N PRO A 128 -7.39 8.86 4.07
CA PRO A 128 -7.56 8.00 2.90
C PRO A 128 -6.23 7.60 2.24
N LEU A 129 -5.18 8.44 2.34
CA LEU A 129 -3.83 8.09 1.87
C LEU A 129 -3.19 6.99 2.72
N LEU A 130 -3.28 7.08 4.06
CA LEU A 130 -2.78 6.05 4.96
C LEU A 130 -3.52 4.72 4.79
N LEU A 131 -4.83 4.76 4.51
CA LEU A 131 -5.60 3.58 4.14
C LEU A 131 -5.15 3.00 2.81
N ASN A 132 -4.85 3.82 1.80
CA ASN A 132 -4.29 3.36 0.53
C ASN A 132 -2.91 2.73 0.68
N ILE A 133 -2.03 3.33 1.48
CA ILE A 133 -0.74 2.73 1.85
C ILE A 133 -0.97 1.37 2.51
N GLY A 134 -1.91 1.27 3.46
CA GLY A 134 -2.30 0.02 4.09
C GLY A 134 -2.81 -1.02 3.11
N LEU A 135 -3.70 -0.64 2.19
CA LEU A 135 -4.26 -1.53 1.17
C LEU A 135 -3.18 -2.10 0.27
N LEU A 136 -2.29 -1.24 -0.23
CA LEU A 136 -1.19 -1.67 -1.07
C LEU A 136 -0.19 -2.54 -0.30
N ALA A 137 0.11 -2.21 0.95
CA ALA A 137 0.95 -3.03 1.82
C ALA A 137 0.34 -4.41 2.08
N ALA A 138 -0.96 -4.48 2.35
CA ALA A 138 -1.69 -5.74 2.55
C ALA A 138 -1.71 -6.58 1.26
N LEU A 139 -1.90 -5.95 0.10
CA LEU A 139 -1.83 -6.61 -1.20
C LEU A 139 -0.43 -7.16 -1.48
N MET A 140 0.62 -6.38 -1.25
CA MET A 140 2.01 -6.81 -1.39
C MET A 140 2.34 -7.98 -0.47
N LEU A 141 1.80 -7.96 0.75
CA LEU A 141 1.99 -9.05 1.71
C LEU A 141 1.28 -10.33 1.26
N LEU A 142 0.05 -10.23 0.77
CA LEU A 142 -0.70 -11.34 0.18
C LEU A 142 0.06 -11.93 -1.03
N LEU A 143 0.61 -11.07 -1.89
CA LEU A 143 1.40 -11.46 -3.06
C LEU A 143 2.83 -11.90 -2.72
N SER A 144 3.23 -11.86 -1.45
CA SER A 144 4.57 -12.27 -1.05
C SER A 144 4.77 -13.77 -1.23
N PRO A 145 6.01 -14.23 -1.50
CA PRO A 145 6.36 -15.65 -1.48
C PRO A 145 6.15 -16.29 -0.12
N LEU A 146 5.94 -15.53 0.96
CA LEU A 146 5.64 -16.06 2.30
C LEU A 146 4.20 -16.58 2.38
N VAL A 147 3.25 -15.87 1.74
CA VAL A 147 1.82 -16.13 1.90
C VAL A 147 1.29 -17.05 0.81
N LEU A 148 1.48 -16.70 -0.46
CA LEU A 148 0.93 -17.44 -1.59
C LEU A 148 2.01 -18.17 -2.40
N PRO A 149 1.71 -19.36 -2.95
CA PRO A 149 2.57 -20.02 -3.92
C PRO A 149 2.57 -19.28 -5.25
N THR A 150 3.57 -19.53 -6.10
CA THR A 150 3.77 -18.84 -7.39
C THR A 150 2.52 -18.86 -8.28
N GLY A 151 1.81 -19.99 -8.38
CA GLY A 151 0.60 -20.09 -9.20
C GLY A 151 -0.49 -19.09 -8.80
N TRP A 152 -0.84 -19.04 -7.51
CA TRP A 152 -1.85 -18.10 -7.00
C TRP A 152 -1.41 -16.64 -7.12
N ARG A 153 -0.11 -16.35 -6.94
CA ARG A 153 0.43 -15.00 -7.14
C ARG A 153 0.29 -14.54 -8.57
N LEU A 154 0.71 -15.36 -9.54
CA LEU A 154 0.58 -15.04 -10.96
C LEU A 154 -0.88 -14.90 -11.39
N PHE A 155 -1.77 -15.75 -10.84
CA PHE A 155 -3.20 -15.64 -11.08
C PHE A 155 -3.74 -14.29 -10.59
N ILE A 156 -3.50 -13.89 -9.33
CA ILE A 156 -3.96 -12.60 -8.81
C ILE A 156 -3.35 -11.43 -9.59
N LEU A 157 -2.04 -11.49 -9.92
CA LEU A 157 -1.40 -10.47 -10.74
C LEU A 157 -2.03 -10.36 -12.13
N SER A 158 -2.42 -11.48 -12.74
CA SER A 158 -3.13 -11.47 -14.03
C SER A 158 -4.53 -10.85 -13.92
N LEU A 159 -5.25 -11.10 -12.82
CA LEU A 159 -6.55 -10.47 -12.55
C LEU A 159 -6.41 -8.97 -12.37
N ILE A 160 -5.39 -8.52 -11.62
CA ILE A 160 -5.09 -7.11 -11.44
C ILE A 160 -4.73 -6.49 -12.80
N ALA A 161 -3.83 -7.11 -13.57
CA ALA A 161 -3.46 -6.63 -14.90
C ALA A 161 -4.70 -6.52 -15.81
N LEU A 162 -5.62 -7.49 -15.75
CA LEU A 162 -6.86 -7.44 -16.49
C LEU A 162 -7.79 -6.32 -16.00
N ALA A 163 -7.92 -6.10 -14.69
CA ALA A 163 -8.69 -5.00 -14.12
C ALA A 163 -8.16 -3.63 -14.59
N PHE A 164 -6.84 -3.47 -14.64
CA PHE A 164 -6.19 -2.25 -15.09
C PHE A 164 -6.12 -2.12 -16.62
N SER A 165 -6.32 -3.20 -17.36
CA SER A 165 -6.16 -3.21 -18.82
C SER A 165 -7.04 -2.18 -19.53
N GLY A 166 -8.18 -1.79 -18.96
CA GLY A 166 -9.04 -0.74 -19.54
C GLY A 166 -8.41 0.65 -19.56
N ASN A 167 -7.47 0.93 -18.66
CA ASN A 167 -6.71 2.19 -18.62
C ASN A 167 -5.48 2.18 -19.55
N PHE A 168 -5.01 1.00 -19.96
CA PHE A 168 -3.78 0.83 -20.77
C PHE A 168 -4.06 0.41 -22.21
N ILE A 169 -5.10 -0.39 -22.46
CA ILE A 169 -5.56 -0.78 -23.79
C ILE A 169 -6.43 0.37 -24.31
N GLY A 170 -5.82 1.26 -25.09
CA GLY A 170 -6.50 2.42 -25.65
C GLY A 170 -7.68 2.07 -26.57
N GLY A 171 -8.62 3.01 -26.72
CA GLY A 171 -9.89 2.82 -27.42
C GLY A 171 -9.76 2.26 -28.85
N GLN A 172 -8.70 2.56 -29.58
CA GLN A 172 -8.51 2.05 -30.95
C GLN A 172 -8.25 0.53 -30.99
N LEU A 173 -7.46 -0.03 -30.06
CA LEU A 173 -7.26 -1.48 -29.97
C LEU A 173 -8.52 -2.19 -29.46
N LEU A 174 -9.21 -1.59 -28.50
CA LEU A 174 -10.45 -2.11 -27.92
C LEU A 174 -11.62 -2.12 -28.92
N ASN A 175 -11.67 -1.14 -29.82
CA ASN A 175 -12.70 -1.02 -30.86
C ASN A 175 -12.42 -1.93 -32.06
N ALA A 176 -11.19 -2.42 -32.22
CA ALA A 176 -10.83 -3.41 -33.24
C ALA A 176 -11.20 -4.85 -32.85
N LEU A 177 -11.58 -5.09 -31.60
CA LEU A 177 -12.03 -6.39 -31.12
C LEU A 177 -13.50 -6.65 -31.51
N PRO A 178 -13.88 -7.92 -31.75
CA PRO A 178 -15.28 -8.29 -31.94
C PRO A 178 -16.14 -7.85 -30.74
N GLU A 179 -17.39 -7.43 -30.99
CA GLU A 179 -18.29 -6.88 -29.96
C GLU A 179 -18.47 -7.80 -28.75
N ALA A 180 -18.61 -9.11 -28.99
CA ALA A 180 -18.75 -10.10 -27.92
C ALA A 180 -17.51 -10.16 -27.01
N VAL A 181 -16.31 -10.09 -27.59
CA VAL A 181 -15.04 -10.10 -26.83
C VAL A 181 -14.89 -8.80 -26.03
N ARG A 182 -15.25 -7.66 -26.65
CA ARG A 182 -15.23 -6.35 -25.98
C ARG A 182 -16.20 -6.29 -24.80
N ALA A 183 -17.42 -6.82 -24.96
CA ALA A 183 -18.42 -6.86 -23.90
C ALA A 183 -17.96 -7.75 -22.73
N LEU A 184 -17.44 -8.94 -23.02
CA LEU A 184 -16.90 -9.84 -22.00
C LEU A 184 -15.72 -9.21 -21.25
N LEU A 185 -14.78 -8.59 -21.98
CA LEU A 185 -13.62 -7.95 -21.39
C LEU A 185 -14.00 -6.77 -20.49
N ARG A 186 -15.01 -5.96 -20.89
CA ARG A 186 -15.58 -4.90 -20.04
C ARG A 186 -16.28 -5.45 -18.80
N ALA A 187 -17.03 -6.54 -18.93
CA ALA A 187 -17.68 -7.18 -17.79
C ALA A 187 -16.65 -7.71 -16.78
N LEU A 188 -15.58 -8.36 -17.28
CA LEU A 188 -14.47 -8.82 -16.44
C LEU A 188 -13.71 -7.66 -15.80
N GLN A 189 -13.44 -6.58 -16.54
CA GLN A 189 -12.82 -5.37 -16.00
C GLN A 189 -13.68 -4.72 -14.91
N ALA A 190 -14.99 -4.62 -15.10
CA ALA A 190 -15.89 -4.07 -14.08
C ALA A 190 -15.94 -4.95 -12.83
N LEU A 191 -16.02 -6.27 -13.02
CA LEU A 191 -16.06 -7.25 -11.92
C LEU A 191 -14.76 -7.26 -11.12
N LEU A 192 -13.62 -7.25 -11.79
CA LEU A 192 -12.29 -7.34 -11.16
C LEU A 192 -11.77 -5.96 -10.69
N GLY A 193 -12.21 -4.88 -11.33
CA GLY A 193 -11.90 -3.50 -10.94
C GLY A 193 -12.73 -3.02 -9.76
N GLY A 194 -13.94 -3.55 -9.56
CA GLY A 194 -14.84 -3.23 -8.45
C GLY A 194 -14.16 -3.23 -7.07
N PRO A 195 -13.44 -4.30 -6.69
CA PRO A 195 -12.70 -4.34 -5.42
C PRO A 195 -11.59 -3.28 -5.28
N LEU A 196 -11.06 -2.73 -6.38
CA LEU A 196 -10.03 -1.70 -6.36
C LEU A 196 -10.60 -0.28 -6.30
N VAL A 197 -11.91 -0.12 -6.57
CA VAL A 197 -12.64 1.17 -6.54
C VAL A 197 -12.37 1.95 -5.26
N PRO A 198 -12.46 1.38 -4.04
CA PRO A 198 -12.24 2.15 -2.82
C PRO A 198 -10.84 2.77 -2.74
N ALA A 199 -9.82 2.11 -3.32
CA ALA A 199 -8.46 2.62 -3.32
C ALA A 199 -8.32 3.86 -4.23
N PHE A 200 -8.90 3.81 -5.43
CA PHE A 200 -8.87 4.95 -6.36
C PHE A 200 -9.70 6.13 -5.87
N TYR A 201 -10.92 5.87 -5.38
CA TYR A 201 -11.75 6.92 -4.80
C TYR A 201 -11.13 7.50 -3.53
N GLY A 202 -10.37 6.71 -2.77
CA GLY A 202 -9.61 7.23 -1.62
C GLY A 202 -8.52 8.21 -2.05
N PHE A 203 -7.78 7.89 -3.13
CA PHE A 203 -6.80 8.82 -3.68
C PHE A 203 -7.48 10.08 -4.20
N GLN A 204 -8.58 9.93 -4.95
CA GLN A 204 -9.34 11.07 -5.44
C GLN A 204 -9.85 11.94 -4.29
N LEU A 205 -10.40 11.33 -3.22
CA LEU A 205 -10.89 12.03 -2.04
C LEU A 205 -9.80 12.86 -1.35
N ALA A 206 -8.58 12.31 -1.25
CA ALA A 206 -7.43 13.02 -0.70
C ALA A 206 -7.06 14.26 -1.53
N VAL A 207 -7.23 14.18 -2.86
CA VAL A 207 -6.84 15.22 -3.82
C VAL A 207 -7.93 16.28 -3.99
N THR A 208 -9.19 15.87 -4.12
CA THR A 208 -10.34 16.75 -4.39
C THR A 208 -10.92 17.39 -3.14
N ARG A 209 -10.66 16.81 -1.95
CA ARG A 209 -11.10 17.31 -0.64
C ARG A 209 -12.63 17.42 -0.45
N ASP A 210 -13.43 16.69 -1.23
CA ASP A 210 -14.88 16.66 -1.02
C ASP A 210 -15.30 15.71 0.10
N TYR A 211 -14.97 16.10 1.34
CA TYR A 211 -15.27 15.33 2.56
C TYR A 211 -16.71 15.52 3.07
N SER A 212 -17.45 16.47 2.50
CA SER A 212 -18.82 16.82 2.94
C SER A 212 -19.88 15.83 2.45
N SER A 213 -19.54 15.06 1.42
CA SER A 213 -20.43 14.10 0.79
C SER A 213 -20.58 12.82 1.63
N ALA A 214 -21.80 12.27 1.68
CA ALA A 214 -22.05 10.95 2.29
C ALA A 214 -21.19 9.84 1.65
N THR A 215 -20.79 10.03 0.39
CA THR A 215 -19.89 9.16 -0.36
C THR A 215 -18.47 9.12 0.19
N ALA A 216 -17.98 10.20 0.82
CA ALA A 216 -16.65 10.23 1.41
C ALA A 216 -16.52 9.22 2.57
N LEU A 217 -17.46 9.25 3.51
CA LEU A 217 -17.50 8.30 4.63
C LEU A 217 -17.68 6.86 4.16
N ALA A 218 -18.60 6.62 3.22
CA ALA A 218 -18.81 5.30 2.64
C ALA A 218 -17.52 4.74 2.03
N ASN A 219 -16.74 5.59 1.35
CA ASN A 219 -15.47 5.18 0.77
C ASN A 219 -14.42 4.82 1.83
N LEU A 220 -14.32 5.59 2.92
CA LEU A 220 -13.39 5.28 4.02
C LEU A 220 -13.72 3.93 4.67
N PHE A 221 -15.01 3.65 4.91
CA PHE A 221 -15.44 2.34 5.40
C PHE A 221 -15.15 1.22 4.41
N ALA A 222 -15.35 1.46 3.11
CA ALA A 222 -15.02 0.50 2.06
C ALA A 222 -13.51 0.21 2.01
N GLN A 223 -12.65 1.23 2.10
CA GLN A 223 -11.19 1.07 2.18
C GLN A 223 -10.77 0.28 3.43
N ALA A 224 -11.33 0.61 4.59
CA ALA A 224 -11.02 -0.10 5.83
C ALA A 224 -11.50 -1.56 5.80
N SER A 225 -12.70 -1.80 5.29
CA SER A 225 -13.25 -3.15 5.11
C SER A 225 -12.39 -3.98 4.16
N LEU A 226 -12.02 -3.42 3.01
CA LEU A 226 -11.14 -4.06 2.05
C LEU A 226 -9.76 -4.38 2.65
N LEU A 227 -9.20 -3.46 3.43
CA LEU A 227 -7.93 -3.67 4.14
C LEU A 227 -8.02 -4.84 5.11
N ILE A 228 -9.07 -4.89 5.92
CA ILE A 228 -9.32 -6.00 6.85
C ILE A 228 -9.52 -7.31 6.09
N SER A 229 -10.26 -7.31 4.98
CA SER A 229 -10.47 -8.49 4.14
C SER A 229 -9.16 -9.00 3.52
N LEU A 230 -8.31 -8.12 2.99
CA LEU A 230 -7.01 -8.50 2.42
C LEU A 230 -6.07 -9.06 3.49
N LEU A 231 -5.99 -8.42 4.66
CA LEU A 231 -5.20 -8.92 5.78
C LEU A 231 -5.74 -10.24 6.31
N GLY A 232 -7.05 -10.39 6.44
CA GLY A 232 -7.71 -11.63 6.85
C GLY A 232 -7.41 -12.77 5.89
N LEU A 233 -7.49 -12.51 4.58
CA LEU A 233 -7.14 -13.47 3.53
C LEU A 233 -5.66 -13.85 3.59
N ALA A 234 -4.76 -12.88 3.78
CA ALA A 234 -3.33 -13.13 3.90
C ALA A 234 -3.00 -13.99 5.12
N ILE A 235 -3.61 -13.68 6.28
CA ILE A 235 -3.44 -14.48 7.51
C ILE A 235 -3.98 -15.89 7.30
N TYR A 236 -5.17 -16.04 6.72
CA TYR A 236 -5.78 -17.34 6.45
C TYR A 236 -4.93 -18.19 5.51
N ALA A 237 -4.45 -17.62 4.40
CA ALA A 237 -3.60 -18.31 3.44
C ALA A 237 -2.26 -18.72 4.08
N PHE A 238 -1.63 -17.82 4.84
CA PHE A 238 -0.38 -18.11 5.53
C PHE A 238 -0.54 -19.17 6.63
N ALA A 239 -1.69 -19.19 7.33
CA ALA A 239 -1.98 -20.18 8.34
C ALA A 239 -2.08 -21.61 7.77
N ARG A 240 -2.49 -21.77 6.51
CA ARG A 240 -2.61 -23.08 5.84
C ARG A 240 -1.35 -23.55 5.12
N ARG A 241 -0.34 -22.70 5.02
CA ARG A 241 0.87 -23.02 4.29
C ARG A 241 1.82 -23.86 5.14
N ASP A 242 2.40 -24.89 4.56
CA ASP A 242 3.48 -25.63 5.22
C ASP A 242 4.75 -24.80 5.25
N LEU A 243 5.38 -24.71 6.42
CA LEU A 243 6.69 -24.10 6.57
C LEU A 243 7.70 -25.14 6.10
N ILE A 244 8.25 -24.94 4.90
CA ILE A 244 9.30 -25.79 4.37
C ILE A 244 10.60 -25.41 5.09
N PHE A 245 10.94 -26.14 6.14
CA PHE A 245 12.31 -26.13 6.66
C PHE A 245 13.14 -26.95 5.67
N SER A 246 13.89 -26.31 4.78
CA SER A 246 14.86 -27.06 3.98
C SER A 246 15.88 -27.65 4.93
N THR A 247 15.90 -28.97 5.07
CA THR A 247 17.03 -29.69 5.63
C THR A 247 18.17 -29.61 4.62
N GLN A 248 18.94 -28.53 4.71
CA GLN A 248 20.31 -28.45 4.20
C GLN A 248 21.18 -27.98 5.35
#